data_AF-A0A3C0IX04-F1
#
_entry.id   AF-A0A3C0IX04-F1
#
_cell.length_a   1.000
_cell.length_b   1.000
_cell.length_c   1.000
_cell.angle_alpha   90.00
_cell.angle_beta   90.00
_cell.angle_gamma   90.00
#
_symmetry.space_group_name_H-M   'P 1'
#
loop_
_entity.id
_entity.type
_entity.pdbx_description
1 polymer ?
#
loop_
_entity_poly.entity_id
_entity_poly.type
_entity_poly.pdbx_seq_one_letter_code
_entity_poly.pdbx_strand_id
1 'polypeptide(L)'
;VIGCELGYEQRLGLPLRAWEEIVSAFPSARFVDASELLWRLRVVKSPAEVDCLRKACQATSKAFEVCYSQAGEGWTEEQVA
;
A
#
# COMPACT_ATOMS: atom_id res chain seq x y z
N VAL A 1 0.95 24.43 -9.10
CA VAL A 1 0.66 23.11 -9.68
C VAL A 1 0.79 22.09 -8.57
N ILE A 2 -0.17 21.18 -8.43
CA ILE A 2 -0.19 20.15 -7.38
C ILE A 2 -0.30 18.79 -8.08
N GLY A 3 0.67 17.91 -7.85
CA GLY A 3 0.68 16.57 -8.40
C GLY A 3 -0.13 15.61 -7.53
N CYS A 4 -1.01 14.82 -8.16
CA CYS A 4 -1.88 13.88 -7.49
C CYS A 4 -1.89 12.52 -8.20
N GLU A 5 -2.33 11.47 -7.50
CA GLU A 5 -2.46 10.11 -8.02
C GLU A 5 -3.74 9.97 -8.88
N LEU A 6 -3.78 10.67 -10.02
CA LEU A 6 -4.94 10.75 -10.93
C LEU A 6 -4.82 9.82 -12.15
N GLY A 7 -3.73 9.05 -12.23
CA GLY A 7 -3.41 8.16 -13.33
C GLY A 7 -4.12 6.82 -13.24
N TYR A 8 -3.91 5.97 -14.24
CA TYR A 8 -4.52 4.64 -14.31
C TYR A 8 -4.15 3.78 -13.09
N GLU A 9 -5.14 3.04 -12.57
CA GLU A 9 -5.05 2.17 -11.39
C GLU A 9 -4.62 2.86 -10.08
N GLN A 10 -4.58 4.19 -10.05
CA GLN A 10 -4.33 4.93 -8.82
C GLN A 10 -5.60 5.14 -7.99
N ARG A 11 -5.40 5.25 -6.67
CA ARG A 11 -6.44 5.67 -5.74
C ARG A 11 -5.95 6.89 -4.99
N LEU A 12 -6.76 7.96 -4.96
CA LEU A 12 -6.49 9.14 -4.13
C LEU A 12 -6.60 8.87 -2.63
N GLY A 13 -7.07 7.67 -2.23
CA GLY A 13 -7.27 7.31 -0.82
C GLY A 13 -8.37 8.10 -0.11
N LEU A 14 -9.25 8.76 -0.87
CA LEU A 14 -10.33 9.60 -0.36
C LEU A 14 -11.61 9.48 -1.21
N PRO A 15 -12.80 9.73 -0.62
CA PRO A 15 -14.06 9.72 -1.37
C PRO A 15 -14.11 10.80 -2.45
N LEU A 16 -14.86 10.56 -3.53
CA LEU A 16 -15.00 11.52 -4.63
C LEU A 16 -15.47 12.91 -4.17
N ARG A 17 -16.44 12.98 -3.25
CA ARG A 17 -16.92 14.28 -2.74
C ARG A 17 -15.81 15.08 -2.04
N ALA A 18 -14.96 14.41 -1.28
CA ALA A 18 -13.83 15.06 -0.62
C ALA A 18 -12.81 15.57 -1.65
N TRP A 19 -12.60 14.85 -2.76
CA TRP A 19 -11.78 15.33 -3.88
C TRP A 19 -12.37 16.61 -4.49
N GLU A 20 -13.66 16.60 -4.78
CA GLU A 20 -14.37 17.75 -5.37
C GLU A 20 -14.30 18.98 -4.45
N GLU A 21 -14.50 18.78 -3.14
CA GLU A 21 -14.36 19.83 -2.13
C GLU A 21 -12.95 20.43 -2.12
N ILE A 22 -11.90 19.61 -2.12
CA ILE A 22 -10.50 20.06 -2.21
C ILE A 22 -10.28 20.88 -3.48
N VAL A 23 -10.70 20.38 -4.64
CA VAL A 23 -10.51 21.10 -5.91
C VAL A 23 -11.24 22.45 -5.89
N SER A 24 -12.46 22.48 -5.35
CA SER A 24 -13.26 23.72 -5.24
C SER A 24 -12.66 24.74 -4.28
N ALA A 25 -12.02 24.29 -3.20
CA ALA A 25 -11.40 25.15 -2.19
C ALA A 25 -10.11 25.83 -2.68
N PHE A 26 -9.46 25.28 -3.71
CA PHE A 26 -8.23 25.80 -4.29
C PHE A 26 -8.38 26.14 -5.78
N PRO A 27 -9.24 27.11 -6.15
CA PRO A 27 -9.56 27.39 -7.56
C PRO A 27 -8.37 27.92 -8.38
N SER A 28 -7.35 28.46 -7.72
CA SER A 28 -6.10 28.90 -8.39
C SER A 28 -5.08 27.77 -8.54
N ALA A 29 -5.29 26.61 -7.92
CA ALA A 29 -4.40 25.48 -8.04
C ALA A 29 -4.72 24.67 -9.30
N ARG A 30 -3.66 24.31 -10.05
CA ARG A 30 -3.74 23.34 -11.14
C ARG A 30 -3.35 21.97 -10.59
N PHE A 31 -4.33 21.08 -10.43
CA PHE A 31 -4.12 19.68 -10.12
C PHE A 31 -3.74 18.91 -11.38
N VAL A 32 -2.69 18.10 -11.32
CA VAL A 32 -2.17 17.32 -12.44
C VAL A 32 -1.89 15.89 -12.03
N ASP A 33 -1.96 14.96 -12.98
CA ASP A 33 -1.51 13.60 -12.75
C ASP A 33 0.00 13.57 -12.52
N ALA A 34 0.41 13.03 -11.38
CA ALA A 34 1.80 12.79 -11.00
C ALA A 34 2.04 11.32 -10.60
N SER A 35 1.16 10.40 -11.00
CA SER A 35 1.18 9.00 -10.60
C SER A 35 2.52 8.33 -10.91
N GLU A 36 3.03 8.47 -12.14
CA GLU A 36 4.34 7.94 -12.56
C GLU A 36 5.50 8.41 -11.65
N LEU A 37 5.49 9.70 -11.28
CA LEU A 37 6.50 10.25 -10.38
C LEU A 37 6.39 9.63 -8.98
N LEU A 38 5.16 9.57 -8.45
CA LEU A 38 4.89 9.02 -7.11
C LEU A 38 5.24 7.54 -7.03
N TRP A 39 4.97 6.77 -8.09
CA TRP A 39 5.40 5.37 -8.20
C TRP A 39 6.91 5.23 -8.16
N ARG A 40 7.63 5.98 -9.00
CA ARG A 40 9.10 5.94 -9.01
C ARG A 40 9.71 6.27 -7.66
N LEU A 41 9.11 7.21 -6.92
CA LEU A 41 9.54 7.55 -5.57
C LEU A 41 9.25 6.41 -4.57
N ARG A 42 8.09 5.77 -4.65
CA ARG A 42 7.69 4.71 -3.70
C ARG A 42 8.35 3.36 -3.96
N VAL A 43 8.90 3.11 -5.15
CA VAL A 43 9.63 1.86 -5.45
C VAL A 43 10.93 1.77 -4.65
N VAL A 44 11.65 2.88 -4.48
CA VAL A 44 12.91 2.91 -3.71
C VAL A 44 12.61 3.12 -2.23
N LYS A 45 12.89 2.11 -1.41
CA LYS A 45 12.66 2.16 0.04
C LYS A 45 13.82 2.81 0.78
N SER A 46 13.51 3.64 1.77
CA SER A 46 14.48 4.13 2.74
C SER A 46 14.99 3.01 3.66
N PRO A 47 16.13 3.20 4.34
CA PRO A 47 16.63 2.20 5.30
C PRO A 47 15.60 1.85 6.38
N ALA A 48 14.87 2.84 6.90
CA ALA A 48 13.83 2.62 7.91
C ALA A 48 12.66 1.76 7.37
N GLU A 49 12.22 2.00 6.13
CA GLU A 49 11.18 1.17 5.50
C GLU A 49 11.67 -0.26 5.27
N VAL A 50 12.92 -0.44 4.83
CA VAL A 50 13.54 -1.76 4.66
C VAL A 50 13.58 -2.51 6.00
N ASP A 51 13.89 -1.84 7.11
CA ASP A 51 13.90 -2.45 8.43
C ASP A 51 12.51 -2.91 8.87
N CYS A 52 11.47 -2.11 8.59
CA CYS A 52 10.08 -2.51 8.82
C CYS A 52 9.70 -3.74 7.99
N LEU A 53 10.04 -3.75 6.69
CA LEU A 53 9.78 -4.88 5.80
C LEU A 53 10.50 -6.14 6.27
N ARG A 54 11.76 -6.02 6.71
CA ARG A 54 12.54 -7.16 7.23
C ARG A 54 11.89 -7.77 8.46
N LYS A 55 11.41 -6.95 9.40
CA LYS A 55 10.69 -7.42 10.60
C LYS A 55 9.39 -8.13 10.23
N ALA A 56 8.61 -7.57 9.30
CA ALA A 56 7.40 -8.21 8.82
C ALA A 56 7.69 -9.58 8.20
N CYS A 57 8.68 -9.65 7.29
CA CYS A 57 9.09 -10.92 6.68
C CYS A 57 9.54 -11.96 7.72
N GLN A 58 10.33 -11.55 8.73
CA GLN A 58 10.76 -12.46 9.80
C GLN A 58 9.58 -13.03 10.59
N ALA A 59 8.60 -12.19 10.94
CA ALA A 59 7.40 -12.63 11.64
C ALA A 59 6.59 -13.63 10.78
N THR A 60 6.38 -13.31 9.50
CA THR A 60 5.66 -14.19 8.56
C THR A 60 6.40 -15.51 8.35
N SER A 61 7.72 -15.49 8.14
CA SER A 61 8.52 -16.71 8.02
C SER A 61 8.39 -17.57 9.28
N LYS A 62 8.40 -16.96 10.47
CA LYS A 62 8.24 -17.71 11.71
C LYS A 62 6.86 -18.34 11.85
N ALA A 63 5.80 -17.61 11.48
CA ALA A 63 4.45 -18.14 11.47
C ALA A 63 4.33 -19.35 10.52
N PHE A 64 4.92 -19.26 9.33
CA PHE A 64 4.95 -20.36 8.37
C PHE A 64 5.71 -21.59 8.91
N GLU A 65 6.89 -21.41 9.51
CA GLU A 65 7.62 -22.53 10.13
C GLU A 65 6.76 -23.30 11.14
N VAL A 66 6.05 -22.57 12.00
CA VAL A 66 5.16 -23.15 13.01
C VAL A 66 3.99 -23.88 12.35
N CYS A 67 3.31 -23.22 11.41
CA CYS A 67 2.19 -23.79 10.69
C CYS A 67 2.59 -25.09 9.96
N TYR A 68 3.68 -25.08 9.19
CA TYR A 68 4.13 -26.25 8.44
C TYR A 68 4.59 -27.40 9.35
N SER A 69 5.08 -27.11 10.56
CA SER A 69 5.47 -28.15 11.51
C SER A 69 4.29 -28.89 12.16
N GLN A 70 3.08 -28.34 12.06
CA GLN A 70 1.87 -28.85 12.74
C GLN A 70 0.76 -29.27 11.78
N ALA A 71 0.65 -28.60 10.64
CA ALA A 71 -0.35 -28.90 9.63
C ALA A 71 -0.18 -30.33 9.13
N GLY A 72 -1.29 -31.05 9.01
CA GLY A 72 -1.31 -32.45 8.60
C GLY A 72 -2.63 -32.83 7.94
N GLU A 73 -2.73 -34.08 7.53
CA GLU A 73 -3.94 -34.62 6.92
C GLU A 73 -5.15 -34.43 7.85
N GLY A 74 -6.27 -33.97 7.29
CA GLY A 74 -7.52 -33.72 8.01
C GLY A 74 -7.70 -32.30 8.56
N TRP A 75 -6.70 -31.43 8.49
CA TRP A 75 -6.87 -30.00 8.80
C TRP A 75 -7.69 -29.29 7.72
N THR A 76 -8.54 -28.35 8.11
CA THR A 76 -9.24 -27.44 7.19
C THR A 76 -8.39 -26.21 6.88
N GLU A 77 -8.75 -25.50 5.80
CA GLU A 77 -8.09 -24.24 5.45
C GLU A 77 -8.20 -23.19 6.56
N GLU A 78 -9.33 -23.13 7.28
CA GLU A 78 -9.53 -22.23 8.42
C GLU A 78 -8.58 -22.53 9.60
N GLN A 79 -8.20 -23.80 9.80
CA GLN A 79 -7.24 -24.17 10.83
C GLN A 79 -5.79 -23.82 10.46
N VAL A 80 -5.51 -23.61 9.16
CA VAL A 80 -4.20 -23.26 8.62
C VAL A 80 -4.02 -21.74 8.49
N ALA A 81 -5.10 -21.00 8.23
CA ALA A 81 -5.11 -19.54 8.01
C ALA A 81 -4.86 -18.72 9.28
#